data_AF-A0A2A3D102-F1
#
_entry.id   AF-A0A2A3D102-F1
#
_cell.length_a   1.000
_cell.length_b   1.000
_cell.length_c   1.000
_cell.angle_alpha   90.00
_cell.angle_beta   90.00
_cell.angle_gamma   90.00
#
_symmetry.space_group_name_H-M   'P 1'
#
loop_
_entity.id
_entity.type
_entity.pdbx_description
1 polymer ?
#
loop_
_entity_poly.entity_id
_entity_poly.type
_entity_poly.pdbx_seq_one_letter_code
_entity_poly.pdbx_strand_id
1 'polypeptide(L)' 'MRFVAVQEPPHHSWAVIDMGSDKPAEHAGRVLIGLTSHEARRFTAAANDEAGYRETNALLPKPG' A
#
# COMPACT_ATOMS: atom_id res chain seq x y z
N MET A 1 5.41 -7.51 -1.81
CA MET A 1 4.24 -6.72 -2.27
C MET A 1 4.67 -5.27 -2.40
N ARG A 2 4.18 -4.53 -3.39
CA ARG A 2 4.59 -3.13 -3.60
C ARG A 2 3.39 -2.25 -3.88
N PHE A 3 3.27 -1.18 -3.12
CA PHE A 3 2.16 -0.24 -3.17
C PHE A 3 2.61 1.07 -3.82
N VAL A 4 1.70 1.71 -4.57
CA VAL A 4 1.96 2.99 -5.24
C VAL A 4 0.79 3.95 -5.06
N ALA A 5 1.09 5.22 -4.79
CA ALA A 5 0.11 6.29 -4.78
C ALA A 5 -0.13 6.76 -6.22
N VAL A 6 -1.38 6.69 -6.68
CA VAL A 6 -1.79 7.10 -8.03
C VAL A 6 -2.86 8.17 -7.91
N GLN A 7 -2.79 9.21 -8.76
CA GLN A 7 -3.83 10.21 -8.86
C GLN A 7 -4.96 9.70 -9.77
N GLU A 8 -6.19 9.74 -9.28
CA GLU A 8 -7.40 9.34 -10.00
C GLU A 8 -8.05 10.56 -10.68
N PRO A 9 -8.13 10.59 -12.03
CA PRO A 9 -8.96 11.56 -12.74
C PRO A 9 -10.45 11.21 -12.58
N PRO A 10 -11.38 12.19 -12.61
CA PRO A 10 -11.19 13.63 -12.84
C PRO A 10 -11.04 14.47 -11.56
N HIS A 11 -11.16 13.86 -10.38
CA HIS A 11 -11.36 14.59 -9.12
C HIS A 11 -10.07 15.01 -8.39
N HIS A 12 -8.89 14.83 -9.01
CA HIS A 12 -7.57 15.04 -8.39
C HIS A 12 -7.34 14.27 -7.08
N SER A 13 -8.23 13.32 -6.76
CA SER A 13 -8.12 12.41 -5.63
C SER A 13 -7.01 11.40 -5.85
N TRP A 14 -6.57 10.76 -4.78
CA TRP A 14 -5.50 9.78 -4.83
C TRP A 14 -6.00 8.43 -4.31
N ALA A 15 -5.44 7.37 -4.88
CA ALA A 15 -5.60 6.01 -4.41
C ALA A 15 -4.24 5.37 -4.15
N VAL A 16 -4.24 4.34 -3.31
CA VAL A 16 -3.08 3.45 -3.15
C VAL A 16 -3.39 2.15 -3.87
N ILE A 17 -2.56 1.76 -4.84
CA ILE A 17 -2.72 0.54 -5.62
C ILE A 17 -1.66 -0.47 -5.21
N ASP A 18 -2.06 -1.71 -4.97
CA ASP A 18 -1.14 -2.85 -4.87
C ASP A 18 -0.76 -3.32 -6.27
N MET A 19 0.51 -3.13 -6.64
CA MET A 19 1.01 -3.55 -7.95
C MET A 19 1.07 -5.07 -8.11
N GLY A 20 0.99 -5.85 -7.02
CA GLY A 20 0.93 -7.31 -7.10
C GLY A 20 -0.44 -7.83 -7.53
N SER A 21 -1.50 -7.09 -7.24
CA SER A 21 -2.88 -7.49 -7.52
C SER A 21 -3.63 -6.56 -8.48
N ASP A 22 -3.02 -5.43 -8.85
CA ASP A 22 -3.60 -4.35 -9.66
C ASP A 22 -4.94 -3.84 -9.10
N LYS A 23 -5.05 -3.82 -7.77
CA LYS A 23 -6.26 -3.41 -7.05
C LYS A 23 -5.96 -2.33 -6.03
N PRO A 24 -6.96 -1.51 -5.68
CA PRO A 24 -6.85 -0.60 -4.56
C PRO A 24 -6.49 -1.35 -3.28
N ALA A 25 -5.49 -0.84 -2.56
CA ALA A 25 -5.08 -1.38 -1.29
C ALA A 25 -6.19 -1.19 -0.24
N GLU A 26 -6.32 -2.16 0.64
CA GLU A 26 -7.21 -2.10 1.79
C GLU A 26 -6.38 -1.92 3.06
N HIS A 27 -6.79 -0.98 3.92
CA HIS A 27 -6.21 -0.78 5.22
C HIS A 27 -7.32 -0.77 6.28
N ALA A 28 -7.19 -1.64 7.29
CA ALA A 28 -8.16 -1.79 8.37
C ALA A 28 -9.63 -1.97 7.90
N GLY A 29 -9.85 -2.76 6.84
CA GLY A 29 -11.18 -2.98 6.27
C GLY A 29 -11.70 -1.85 5.38
N ARG A 30 -10.88 -0.84 5.09
CA ARG A 30 -11.24 0.30 4.24
C ARG A 30 -10.36 0.37 3.00
N VAL A 31 -11.01 0.48 1.84
CA VAL A 31 -10.34 0.72 0.57
C VAL A 31 -9.73 2.12 0.53
N LEU A 32 -8.45 2.21 0.17
CA LEU A 32 -7.66 3.44 0.12
C LEU A 32 -7.84 4.18 -1.21
N ILE A 33 -9.03 4.74 -1.41
CA ILE A 33 -9.43 5.58 -2.56
C ILE A 33 -9.95 6.93 -2.08
N GLY A 34 -9.96 7.94 -2.95
CA GLY A 34 -10.50 9.27 -2.59
C GLY A 34 -9.63 10.05 -1.60
N LEU A 35 -8.35 9.72 -1.49
CA LEU A 35 -7.41 10.31 -0.54
C LEU A 35 -6.86 11.63 -1.04
N THR A 36 -6.33 12.43 -0.11
CA THR A 36 -5.41 13.52 -0.47
C THR A 36 -4.05 12.97 -0.89
N SER A 37 -3.27 13.76 -1.62
CA SER A 37 -1.90 13.38 -2.02
C SER A 37 -1.00 13.03 -0.83
N HIS A 38 -1.17 13.74 0.29
CA HIS A 38 -0.42 13.51 1.51
C HIS A 38 -0.81 12.19 2.19
N GLU A 39 -2.10 11.88 2.26
CA GLU A 39 -2.59 10.60 2.81
C GLU A 39 -2.12 9.43 1.96
N ALA A 40 -2.29 9.49 0.64
CA ALA A 40 -1.88 8.40 -0.25
C ALA A 40 -0.38 8.11 -0.13
N ARG A 41 0.47 9.14 -0.03
CA ARG A 41 1.91 8.98 0.22
C ARG A 41 2.21 8.34 1.56
N ARG A 42 1.56 8.77 2.65
CA ARG A 42 1.75 8.17 3.98
C ARG A 42 1.33 6.70 4.01
N PHE A 43 0.17 6.37 3.46
CA PHE A 43 -0.29 4.98 3.39
C PHE A 43 0.60 4.12 2.51
N THR A 44 1.07 4.65 1.37
CA THR A 44 2.00 3.95 0.49
C THR A 44 3.33 3.65 1.18
N ALA A 45 3.90 4.62 1.91
CA ALA A 45 5.13 4.42 2.66
C ALA A 45 4.95 3.35 3.74
N ALA A 46 3.91 3.49 4.58
CA ALA A 46 3.62 2.54 5.64
C ALA A 46 3.38 1.11 5.11
N ALA A 47 2.63 0.96 4.01
CA ALA A 47 2.35 -0.33 3.41
C ALA A 47 3.59 -0.97 2.78
N ASN A 48 4.48 -0.19 2.17
CA ASN A 48 5.74 -0.69 1.64
C ASN A 48 6.73 -1.06 2.76
N ASP A 49 6.79 -0.29 3.84
CA ASP A 49 7.63 -0.60 5.02
C ASP A 49 7.16 -1.90 5.69
N GLU A 50 5.84 -2.07 5.87
CA GLU A 50 5.26 -3.31 6.41
C GLU A 50 5.49 -4.50 5.48
N ALA A 51 5.31 -4.33 4.17
CA ALA A 51 5.58 -5.38 3.19
C ALA A 51 7.06 -5.80 3.20
N GLY A 52 7.98 -4.84 3.30
CA GLY A 52 9.41 -5.10 3.44
C GLY A 52 9.74 -5.85 4.72
N TYR A 53 9.18 -5.42 5.86
CA TYR A 53 9.37 -6.11 7.14
C TYR A 53 8.87 -7.57 7.11
N ARG A 54 7.70 -7.81 6.52
CA ARG A 54 7.15 -9.17 6.37
C ARG A 54 8.00 -10.03 5.45
N GLU A 55 8.53 -9.47 4.36
CA GLU A 55 9.44 -10.18 3.47
C GLU A 55 10.74 -10.55 4.18
N THR A 56 11.34 -9.62 4.94
CA THR A 56 12.53 -9.93 5.75
C THR A 56 12.28 -10.99 6.82
N ASN A 57 11.12 -10.97 7.48
CA ASN A 57 10.76 -11.98 8.47
C ASN A 57 10.43 -13.34 7.85
N ALA A 58 9.83 -13.38 6.66
CA ALA A 58 9.55 -14.63 5.95
C ALA A 58 10.83 -15.34 5.49
N LEU A 59 11.91 -14.58 5.28
CA LEU A 59 13.23 -15.09 4.92
C LEU A 59 14.05 -15.56 6.13
N LEU A 60 13.63 -15.26 7.36
CA LEU A 60 14.26 -15.82 8.55
C LEU A 60 13.89 -17.31 8.68
N PRO A 61 14.87 -18.21 8.88
CA PRO A 61 14.58 -19.60 9.15
C PRO A 61 13.75 -19.70 10.44
N LYS A 62 12.67 -20.47 10.37
CA LYS A 62 11.84 -20.84 11.52
C LYS A 62 12.77 -21.50 12.54
N PRO A 63 12.82 -21.08 13.83
CA PRO A 63 13.49 -21.87 14.83
C PRO A 63 12.82 -23.25 14.87
N GLY A 64 13.63 -24.29 14.65
CA GLY A 64 13.20 -25.69 14.61
C GLY A 64 12.81 -26.25 15.96
#